data_AF-K1SK26-F1
#
_entry.id   AF-K1SK26-F1
#
_cell.length_a   1.000
_cell.length_b   1.000
_cell.length_c   1.000
_cell.angle_alpha   90.00
_cell.angle_beta   90.00
_cell.angle_gamma   90.00
#
_symmetry.space_group_name_H-M   'P 1'
#
loop_
_entity.id
_entity.type
_entity.pdbx_description
1 polymer ?
#
loop_
_entity_poly.entity_id
_entity_poly.type
_entity_poly.pdbx_seq_one_letter_code
_entity_poly.pdbx_strand_id
1 'polypeptide(L)' 'MVPLWLDVNKEAMTAKVTREFNRDELDYEIAEHLIIELYSK' A
#
# COMPACT_ATOMS: atom_id res chain seq x y z
N MET A 1 5.48 -3.76 -10.69
CA MET A 1 5.11 -2.34 -10.83
C MET A 1 5.62 -1.60 -9.60
N VAL A 2 6.12 -0.37 -9.72
CA VAL A 2 6.47 0.45 -8.54
C VAL A 2 5.21 1.22 -8.13
N PRO A 3 4.73 1.12 -6.88
CA PRO A 3 3.55 1.85 -6.43
C PRO A 3 3.77 3.36 -6.56
N LEU A 4 2.73 4.09 -6.91
CA LEU A 4 2.83 5.53 -7.21
C LEU A 4 3.25 6.39 -6.00
N TRP A 5 3.04 5.88 -4.78
CA TRP A 5 3.45 6.51 -3.52
C TRP A 5 4.90 6.22 -3.11
N LEU A 6 5.64 5.45 -3.93
CA LEU A 6 7.04 5.13 -3.73
C LEU A 6 7.91 5.66 -4.87
N ASP A 7 8.95 6.38 -4.49
CA ASP A 7 10.10 6.65 -5.36
C ASP A 7 11.19 5.65 -5.03
N VAL A 8 11.58 4.81 -6.00
CA VAL A 8 12.48 3.67 -5.78
C VAL A 8 13.79 3.86 -6.54
N ASN A 9 14.89 3.93 -5.80
CA ASN A 9 16.23 3.85 -6.36
C ASN A 9 16.75 2.40 -6.28
N LYS A 10 16.68 1.70 -7.40
CA LYS A 10 17.08 0.29 -7.50
C LYS A 10 18.59 0.06 -7.40
N GLU A 11 19.40 1.05 -7.74
CA GLU A 11 20.87 0.93 -7.71
C GLU A 11 21.39 0.97 -6.27
N ALA A 12 20.80 1.86 -5.47
CA ALA A 12 21.11 1.98 -4.04
C ALA A 12 20.29 1.02 -3.16
N MET A 13 19.34 0.28 -3.74
CA MET A 13 18.35 -0.53 -3.01
C MET A 13 17.59 0.27 -1.94
N THR A 14 17.21 1.51 -2.26
CA THR A 14 16.46 2.40 -1.37
C THR A 14 15.12 2.80 -1.98
N ALA A 15 14.19 3.17 -1.12
CA ALA A 15 12.90 3.71 -1.53
C ALA A 15 12.48 4.83 -0.58
N LYS A 16 11.80 5.84 -1.13
CA LYS A 16 11.25 6.98 -0.40
C LYS A 16 9.74 6.99 -0.55
N VAL A 17 9.05 7.13 0.58
CA VAL A 17 7.60 7.41 0.62
C VAL A 17 7.39 8.87 0.23
N THR A 18 6.75 9.11 -0.91
CA THR A 18 6.54 10.46 -1.45
C THR A 18 5.22 11.08 -1.00
N ARG A 19 4.24 10.25 -0.67
CA ARG A 19 2.91 10.64 -0.21
C ARG A 19 2.26 9.52 0.60
N GLU A 20 1.20 9.87 1.30
CA GLU A 20 0.36 8.89 1.98
C GLU A 20 -0.28 7.93 0.98
N PHE A 21 -0.44 6.69 1.43
CA PHE A 21 -1.08 5.64 0.67
C PHE A 21 -2.60 5.89 0.58
N ASN A 22 -3.15 5.80 -0.64
CA ASN A 22 -4.59 5.75 -0.84
C ASN A 22 -5.03 4.30 -1.08
N ARG A 23 -6.13 3.88 -0.44
CA ARG A 23 -6.69 2.53 -0.54
C ARG A 23 -7.07 2.15 -1.98
N ASP A 24 -7.53 3.13 -2.76
CA ASP A 24 -7.89 2.90 -4.17
C ASP A 24 -6.67 2.53 -5.04
N GLU A 25 -5.45 2.73 -4.53
CA GLU A 25 -4.18 2.39 -5.20
C GLU A 25 -3.69 0.98 -4.81
N LEU A 26 -4.44 0.25 -3.98
CA LEU A 26 -4.16 -1.15 -3.67
C LEU A 26 -4.62 -2.03 -4.82
N ASP A 27 -3.67 -2.54 -5.60
CA ASP A 27 -3.93 -3.51 -6.68
C ASP A 27 -4.12 -4.94 -6.14
N TYR A 28 -4.81 -5.07 -5.00
CA TYR A 28 -5.05 -6.36 -4.33
C TYR A 28 -6.52 -6.46 -3.95
N GLU A 29 -7.17 -7.55 -4.39
CA GLU A 29 -8.57 -7.81 -4.09
C GLU A 29 -8.71 -8.25 -2.62
N ILE A 30 -9.00 -7.30 -1.73
CA ILE A 30 -9.29 -7.56 -0.31
C ILE A 30 -10.71 -7.17 0.05
N ALA A 31 -11.34 -8.00 0.86
CA ALA A 31 -12.59 -7.67 1.54
C ALA A 31 -12.28 -6.98 2.88
N GLU A 32 -11.83 -5.72 2.86
CA GLU A 32 -11.39 -4.99 4.06
C GLU A 32 -12.48 -4.97 5.16
N HIS A 33 -13.75 -4.89 4.78
CA HIS A 33 -14.88 -4.91 5.71
C HIS A 33 -14.90 -6.17 6.60
N LEU A 34 -14.57 -7.35 6.05
CA LEU A 34 -14.52 -8.60 6.81
C LEU A 34 -13.38 -8.61 7.83
N ILE A 35 -12.26 -7.95 7.51
CA ILE A 35 -11.12 -7.81 8.43
C ILE A 35 -11.53 -6.95 9.62
N ILE A 36 -12.21 -5.82 9.36
CA ILE A 36 -12.70 -4.92 10.42
C ILE A 36 -13.71 -5.63 11.32
N GLU A 37 -14.67 -6.35 10.73
CA GLU A 37 -15.70 -7.10 11.46
C GLU A 37 -15.09 -8.16 12.39
N LEU A 38 -14.02 -8.84 11.95
CA LEU A 38 -13.36 -9.89 12.74
C LEU A 38 -12.75 -9.34 14.04
N TYR A 39 -12.12 -8.16 13.98
CA TYR A 39 -11.42 -7.55 15.12
C TYR A 39 -12.28 -6.58 15.94
N SER A 40 -13.54 -6.35 15.54
CA SER A 40 -14.49 -5.53 16.31
C SER A 40 -15.17 -6.30 17.46
N LYS A 41 -14.61 -7.45 17.85
CA LYS A 41 -15.08 -8.30 18.96
C LYS A 41 -14.24 -8.13 20.21
#